data_AF-A0A954SXN4-F1
#
_entry.id   AF-A0A954SXN4-F1
#
_cell.length_a   1.000
_cell.length_b   1.000
_cell.length_c   1.000
_cell.angle_alpha   90.00
_cell.angle_beta   90.00
_cell.angle_gamma   90.00
#
_symmetry.space_group_name_H-M   'P 1'
#
loop_
_entity.id
_entity.type
_entity.pdbx_description
1 polymer ?
#
loop_
_entity_poly.entity_id
_entity_poly.type
_entity_poly.pdbx_seq_one_letter_code
_entity_poly.pdbx_strand_id
1 'polypeptide(L)'
;FKAHVGIWLQMLLVTGYGVMFSTFLNGPVSMLAAIATMLGGFLHEHMNNLIFQRVQGGGPLESFIRIVNQDNLIVELEAGPMKYLALTVDTIMRPVIFAVSAVLPDFTSLNLISYVADGYNVPDGTLLIETLTALSYMLPLIVAGYFFLKLREVGK
;
A
#
# COMPACT_ATOMS: atom_id res chain seq x y z
N PHE A 1 -20.44 17.18 4.29
CA PHE A 1 -21.04 15.86 3.97
C PHE A 1 -20.21 15.07 2.96
N LYS A 2 -19.95 15.60 1.76
CA LYS A 2 -19.23 14.90 0.68
C LYS A 2 -17.86 14.31 1.09
N ALA A 3 -17.07 15.04 1.86
CA ALA A 3 -15.77 14.55 2.33
C ALA A 3 -15.83 13.34 3.28
N HIS A 4 -16.96 13.12 3.97
CA HIS A 4 -17.11 11.96 4.86
C HIS A 4 -17.17 10.65 4.05
N VAL A 5 -17.54 10.74 2.77
CA VAL A 5 -17.57 9.59 1.86
C VAL A 5 -16.18 8.99 1.70
N GLY A 6 -15.12 9.81 1.58
CA GLY A 6 -13.74 9.31 1.46
C GLY A 6 -13.33 8.46 2.65
N ILE A 7 -13.58 8.94 3.87
CA ILE A 7 -13.32 8.20 5.12
C ILE A 7 -14.16 6.91 5.16
N TRP A 8 -15.43 6.96 4.72
CA TRP A 8 -16.29 5.80 4.69
C TRP A 8 -15.81 4.72 3.71
N LEU A 9 -15.28 5.12 2.54
CA LEU A 9 -14.66 4.22 1.57
C LEU A 9 -13.38 3.57 2.13
N GLN A 10 -12.54 4.34 2.83
CA GLN A 10 -11.35 3.80 3.51
C GLN A 10 -11.75 2.74 4.55
N MET A 11 -12.77 3.02 5.37
CA MET A 11 -13.31 2.06 6.34
C MET A 11 -13.87 0.80 5.67
N LEU A 12 -14.58 0.95 4.56
CA LEU A 12 -15.11 -0.17 3.77
C LEU A 12 -13.99 -1.06 3.23
N LEU A 13 -12.91 -0.48 2.70
CA LEU A 13 -11.78 -1.24 2.19
C LEU A 13 -11.03 -1.97 3.32
N VAL A 14 -10.70 -1.28 4.42
CA VAL A 14 -10.00 -1.89 5.55
C VAL A 14 -10.80 -3.06 6.12
N THR A 15 -12.13 -2.91 6.26
CA THR A 15 -13.00 -4.00 6.71
C THR A 15 -13.10 -5.12 5.69
N GLY A 16 -13.15 -4.82 4.38
CA GLY A 16 -13.12 -5.82 3.31
C GLY A 16 -11.87 -6.71 3.33
N TYR A 17 -10.68 -6.12 3.42
CA TYR A 17 -9.43 -6.87 3.57
C TYR A 17 -9.41 -7.68 4.87
N GLY A 18 -9.84 -7.08 5.99
CA GLY A 18 -9.91 -7.78 7.28
C GLY A 18 -10.82 -9.00 7.24
N VAL A 19 -12.02 -8.88 6.65
CA VAL A 19 -12.97 -9.99 6.48
C VAL A 19 -12.36 -11.06 5.57
N MET A 20 -11.77 -10.68 4.43
CA MET A 20 -11.12 -11.62 3.51
C MET A 20 -10.02 -12.43 4.22
N PHE A 21 -9.13 -11.78 4.96
CA PHE A 21 -8.08 -12.47 5.74
C PHE A 21 -8.63 -13.41 6.80
N SER A 22 -9.74 -13.05 7.46
CA SER A 22 -10.37 -13.90 8.47
C SER A 22 -10.98 -15.20 7.91
N THR A 23 -11.17 -15.31 6.59
CA THR A 23 -11.72 -16.53 5.98
C THR A 23 -10.74 -17.71 5.99
N PHE A 24 -9.43 -17.44 6.02
CA PHE A 24 -8.38 -18.46 5.95
C PHE A 24 -7.28 -18.35 7.04
N LEU A 25 -7.14 -17.20 7.72
CA LEU A 25 -6.16 -17.02 8.80
C LEU A 25 -6.80 -17.17 10.18
N ASN A 26 -6.00 -17.56 11.17
CA ASN A 26 -6.39 -17.52 12.58
C ASN A 26 -6.57 -16.08 13.07
N GLY A 27 -7.47 -15.86 14.04
CA GLY A 27 -7.88 -14.54 14.52
C GLY A 27 -6.76 -13.53 14.81
N PRO A 28 -5.69 -13.89 15.56
CA PRO A 28 -4.58 -12.96 15.79
C PRO A 28 -3.82 -12.59 14.52
N VAL A 29 -3.66 -13.54 13.59
CA VAL A 29 -2.90 -13.34 12.35
C VAL A 29 -3.71 -12.50 11.36
N SER A 30 -5.03 -12.69 11.28
CA SER A 30 -5.88 -11.86 10.43
C SER A 30 -5.91 -10.40 10.89
N MET A 31 -5.85 -10.16 12.20
CA MET A 31 -5.78 -8.81 12.76
C MET A 31 -4.46 -8.12 12.38
N LEU A 32 -3.32 -8.81 12.49
CA LEU A 32 -2.03 -8.28 12.04
C LEU A 32 -2.02 -8.02 10.52
N ALA A 33 -2.62 -8.91 9.73
CA ALA A 33 -2.74 -8.73 8.29
C ALA A 33 -3.59 -7.49 7.93
N ALA A 34 -4.72 -7.28 8.62
CA ALA A 34 -5.57 -6.10 8.42
C ALA A 34 -4.81 -4.80 8.74
N ILE A 35 -4.07 -4.76 9.86
CA ILE A 35 -3.23 -3.61 10.24
C ILE A 35 -2.12 -3.39 9.21
N ALA A 36 -1.46 -4.46 8.76
CA ALA A 36 -0.42 -4.36 7.74
C ALA A 36 -0.97 -3.81 6.41
N THR A 37 -2.15 -4.24 5.98
CA THR A 37 -2.80 -3.67 4.79
C THR A 37 -3.22 -2.22 4.97
N MET A 38 -3.66 -1.85 6.17
CA MET A 38 -3.99 -0.47 6.52
C MET A 38 -2.75 0.43 6.39
N LEU A 39 -1.65 0.05 7.05
CA LEU A 39 -0.39 0.79 7.00
C LEU A 39 0.19 0.85 5.59
N GLY A 40 0.17 -0.27 4.87
CA GLY A 40 0.67 -0.34 3.50
C GLY A 40 -0.10 0.58 2.56
N GLY A 41 -1.42 0.72 2.74
CA GLY A 41 -2.22 1.64 1.92
C GLY A 41 -1.93 3.12 2.18
N PHE A 42 -1.54 3.51 3.40
CA PHE A 42 -1.06 4.87 3.69
C PHE A 42 0.35 5.14 3.14
N LEU A 43 1.18 4.10 3.05
CA LEU A 43 2.52 4.19 2.50
C LEU A 43 2.56 4.00 0.98
N HIS A 44 1.40 3.94 0.30
CA HIS A 44 1.30 3.68 -1.13
C HIS A 44 2.07 4.71 -1.98
N GLU A 45 1.96 5.98 -1.65
CA GLU A 45 2.73 7.04 -2.31
C GLU A 45 4.26 6.84 -2.18
N HIS A 46 4.72 6.41 -0.99
CA HIS A 46 6.12 6.12 -0.75
C HIS A 46 6.60 4.91 -1.57
N MET A 47 5.78 3.86 -1.68
CA MET A 47 6.07 2.71 -2.54
C MET A 47 6.20 3.12 -4.01
N ASN A 48 5.29 3.96 -4.51
CA ASN A 48 5.35 4.45 -5.89
C ASN A 48 6.61 5.30 -6.12
N ASN A 49 6.97 6.16 -5.18
CA ASN A 49 8.21 6.95 -5.29
C ASN A 49 9.46 6.06 -5.33
N LEU A 50 9.47 4.93 -4.62
CA LEU A 50 10.55 3.95 -4.65
C LEU A 50 10.63 3.21 -6.00
N ILE A 51 9.49 2.82 -6.55
CA ILE A 51 9.40 2.14 -7.85
C ILE A 51 9.92 3.05 -8.96
N PHE A 52 9.50 4.31 -8.99
CA PHE A 52 9.86 5.29 -10.02
C PHE A 52 11.22 5.99 -9.81
N GLN A 53 12.02 5.55 -8.83
CA GLN A 53 13.33 6.14 -8.52
C GLN A 53 13.29 7.64 -8.19
N ARG A 54 12.19 8.11 -7.60
CA ARG A 54 12.01 9.53 -7.24
C ARG A 54 12.54 9.85 -5.83
N VAL A 55 13.07 8.87 -5.11
CA VAL A 55 13.58 9.01 -3.75
C VAL A 55 15.08 9.32 -3.76
N GLN A 56 15.46 10.44 -3.14
CA GLN A 56 16.86 10.77 -2.85
C GLN A 56 17.39 9.82 -1.77
N GLY A 57 18.50 9.12 -2.05
CA GLY A 57 19.07 8.09 -1.17
C GLY A 57 18.97 6.65 -1.71
N GLY A 58 18.28 6.43 -2.83
CA GLY A 58 18.24 5.14 -3.51
C GLY A 58 17.17 4.17 -3.01
N GLY A 59 17.41 2.87 -3.16
CA GLY A 59 16.47 1.83 -2.71
C GLY A 59 16.53 1.55 -1.20
N PRO A 60 15.70 0.61 -0.70
CA PRO A 60 15.62 0.27 0.73
C PRO A 60 16.96 -0.08 1.39
N LEU A 61 17.78 -0.91 0.74
CA LEU A 61 19.07 -1.32 1.30
C LEU A 61 20.12 -0.24 1.17
N GLU A 62 20.13 0.51 0.07
CA GLU A 62 21.00 1.67 -0.05
C GLU A 62 20.72 2.69 1.08
N SER A 63 19.44 2.96 1.35
CA SER A 63 19.01 3.86 2.43
C SER A 63 19.40 3.31 3.81
N PHE A 64 19.27 2.00 4.04
CA PHE A 64 19.65 1.38 5.30
C PHE A 64 21.16 1.50 5.59
N ILE A 65 21.99 1.24 4.58
CA ILE A 65 23.46 1.37 4.71
C ILE A 65 23.83 2.82 5.04
N ARG A 66 23.19 3.79 4.37
CA ARG A 66 23.41 5.21 4.65
C ARG A 66 23.02 5.61 6.07
N ILE A 67 21.94 5.06 6.62
CA ILE A 67 21.53 5.32 8.01
C ILE A 67 22.58 4.78 9.00
N VAL A 68 23.08 3.56 8.76
CA VAL A 68 24.09 2.93 9.63
C VAL A 68 25.42 3.68 9.58
N ASN A 69 25.86 4.05 8.38
CA ASN A 69 27.12 4.78 8.17
C ASN A 69 27.00 6.29 8.43
N GLN A 70 25.79 6.80 8.65
CA GLN A 70 25.49 8.23 8.76
C GLN A 70 25.91 9.05 7.52
N ASP A 71 25.77 8.45 6.34
CA ASP A 71 26.11 9.07 5.07
C ASP A 71 25.02 10.04 4.56
N ASN A 72 25.42 11.11 3.88
CA ASN A 72 24.49 12.05 3.25
C ASN A 72 23.77 11.40 2.06
N LEU A 73 22.46 11.60 1.95
CA LEU A 73 21.57 11.06 0.90
C LEU A 73 21.91 11.52 -0.53
N ILE A 74 22.63 12.64 -0.67
CA ILE A 74 23.01 13.22 -1.97
C ILE A 74 24.34 12.66 -2.49
N VAL A 75 25.22 12.22 -1.59
CA VAL A 75 26.55 11.70 -1.95
C VAL A 75 26.39 10.29 -2.50
N GLU A 76 27.06 9.95 -3.60
CA GLU A 76 27.04 8.58 -4.10
C GLU A 76 27.69 7.64 -3.09
N LEU A 77 27.08 6.47 -2.87
CA LEU A 77 27.64 5.46 -1.98
C LEU A 77 29.05 5.07 -2.45
N GLU A 78 29.97 4.89 -1.51
CA GLU A 78 31.38 4.57 -1.79
C GLU A 78 31.48 3.31 -2.67
N ALA A 79 32.36 3.36 -3.68
CA ALA A 79 32.51 2.27 -4.63
C ALA A 79 33.14 1.04 -3.94
N GLY A 80 32.31 0.04 -3.64
CA GLY A 80 32.75 -1.19 -2.99
C GLY A 80 31.76 -2.35 -3.20
N PRO A 81 32.12 -3.57 -2.78
CA PRO A 81 31.26 -4.75 -2.91
C PRO A 81 29.90 -4.57 -2.22
N MET A 82 29.84 -3.80 -1.14
CA MET A 82 28.60 -3.48 -0.43
C MET A 82 27.61 -2.67 -1.29
N LYS A 83 28.10 -1.73 -2.12
CA LYS A 83 27.27 -0.94 -3.04
C LYS A 83 26.66 -1.82 -4.12
N TYR A 84 27.45 -2.71 -4.71
CA TYR A 84 26.96 -3.62 -5.74
C TYR A 84 25.90 -4.58 -5.19
N LEU A 85 26.10 -5.09 -3.98
CA LEU A 85 25.11 -5.92 -3.30
C LEU A 85 23.81 -5.15 -3.02
N ALA A 86 23.92 -3.93 -2.46
CA ALA A 86 22.76 -3.09 -2.17
C ALA A 86 21.92 -2.80 -3.42
N LEU A 87 22.56 -2.34 -4.50
CA LEU A 87 21.90 -2.02 -5.76
C LEU A 87 21.24 -3.26 -6.40
N THR A 88 21.89 -4.43 -6.30
CA THR A 88 21.35 -5.68 -6.85
C THR A 88 20.10 -6.10 -6.09
N VAL A 89 20.13 -6.08 -4.76
CA VAL A 89 18.96 -6.45 -3.96
C VAL A 89 17.84 -5.42 -4.11
N ASP A 90 18.15 -4.13 -4.15
CA ASP A 90 17.15 -3.08 -4.39
C ASP A 90 16.49 -3.25 -5.77
N THR A 91 17.24 -3.70 -6.78
CA THR A 91 16.70 -4.01 -8.11
C THR A 91 15.71 -5.18 -8.05
N ILE A 92 16.03 -6.23 -7.29
CA ILE A 92 15.16 -7.40 -7.10
C ILE A 92 13.93 -7.07 -6.23
N MET A 93 14.07 -6.15 -5.28
CA MET A 93 12.99 -5.80 -4.36
C MET A 93 11.91 -4.93 -5.03
N ARG A 94 12.26 -4.12 -6.03
CA ARG A 94 11.31 -3.28 -6.80
C ARG A 94 10.11 -4.03 -7.37
N PRO A 95 10.25 -5.13 -8.14
CA PRO A 95 9.09 -5.86 -8.65
C PRO A 95 8.21 -6.42 -7.53
N VAL A 96 8.78 -6.78 -6.38
CA VAL A 96 8.01 -7.22 -5.21
C VAL A 96 7.20 -6.07 -4.63
N ILE A 97 7.82 -4.90 -4.45
CA ILE A 97 7.12 -3.69 -3.97
C ILE A 97 6.02 -3.28 -4.96
N PHE A 98 6.27 -3.38 -6.26
CA PHE A 98 5.26 -3.12 -7.29
C PHE A 98 4.07 -4.09 -7.19
N ALA A 99 4.32 -5.39 -7.03
CA ALA A 99 3.27 -6.39 -6.86
C ALA A 99 2.43 -6.12 -5.60
N VAL A 100 3.07 -5.76 -4.49
CA VAL A 100 2.39 -5.40 -3.24
C VAL A 100 1.58 -4.12 -3.41
N SER A 101 2.16 -3.08 -4.02
CA SER A 101 1.50 -1.79 -4.30
C SER A 101 0.26 -1.98 -5.18
N ALA A 102 0.32 -2.86 -6.18
CA ALA A 102 -0.82 -3.15 -7.05
C ALA A 102 -2.00 -3.85 -6.32
N VAL A 103 -1.70 -4.63 -5.27
CA VAL A 103 -2.72 -5.36 -4.49
C VAL A 103 -3.27 -4.51 -3.35
N LEU A 104 -2.49 -3.59 -2.79
CA LEU A 104 -2.92 -2.75 -1.68
C LEU A 104 -3.76 -1.56 -2.16
N PRO A 105 -4.78 -1.16 -1.40
CA PRO A 105 -5.57 0.02 -1.72
C PRO A 105 -4.75 1.30 -1.45
N ASP A 106 -4.84 2.28 -2.34
CA ASP A 106 -4.25 3.60 -2.13
C ASP A 106 -5.17 4.46 -1.26
N PHE A 107 -4.84 4.60 0.05
CA PHE A 107 -5.63 5.44 0.95
C PHE A 107 -5.31 6.94 0.84
N THR A 108 -4.18 7.30 0.23
CA THR A 108 -3.79 8.69 0.02
C THR A 108 -4.71 9.35 -1.01
N SER A 109 -5.03 8.65 -2.10
CA SER A 109 -5.99 9.11 -3.11
C SER A 109 -7.39 9.35 -2.54
N LEU A 110 -7.86 8.46 -1.66
CA LEU A 110 -9.16 8.52 -1.00
C LEU A 110 -9.26 9.63 0.08
N ASN A 111 -8.16 10.31 0.38
CA ASN A 111 -8.11 11.33 1.43
C ASN A 111 -8.64 12.67 0.93
N LEU A 112 -9.91 12.95 1.23
CA LEU A 112 -10.58 14.21 0.88
C LEU A 112 -10.48 15.28 1.97
N ILE A 113 -9.62 15.11 2.97
CA ILE A 113 -9.52 16.02 4.13
C ILE A 113 -8.96 17.38 3.70
N SER A 114 -8.05 17.42 2.73
CA SER A 114 -7.45 18.66 2.20
C SER A 114 -8.53 19.63 1.71
N TYR A 115 -9.49 19.15 0.92
CA TYR A 115 -10.62 19.97 0.45
C TYR A 115 -11.43 20.58 1.60
N VAL A 116 -11.65 19.84 2.70
CA VAL A 116 -12.37 20.34 3.88
C VAL A 116 -11.53 21.35 4.65
N ALA A 117 -10.24 21.07 4.81
CA ALA A 117 -9.32 21.95 5.54
C ALA A 117 -9.16 23.30 4.84
N ASP A 118 -9.10 23.29 3.51
CA ASP A 118 -8.99 24.49 2.68
C ASP A 118 -10.35 25.20 2.46
N GLY A 119 -11.45 24.62 2.96
CA GLY A 119 -12.79 25.19 2.83
C GLY A 119 -13.41 25.07 1.43
N TYR A 120 -12.79 24.29 0.54
CA TYR A 120 -13.30 24.07 -0.81
C TYR A 120 -14.30 22.90 -0.87
N ASN A 121 -15.26 23.01 -1.79
CA ASN A 121 -16.17 21.91 -2.05
C ASN A 121 -15.46 20.80 -2.83
N VAL A 122 -15.71 19.54 -2.47
CA VAL A 122 -15.19 18.37 -3.21
C VAL A 122 -15.86 18.31 -4.58
N PRO A 123 -15.11 18.28 -5.69
CA PRO A 123 -15.67 18.11 -7.02
C PRO A 123 -16.40 16.77 -7.15
N ASP A 124 -17.57 16.77 -7.78
CA ASP A 124 -18.37 15.54 -7.97
C ASP A 124 -17.64 14.49 -8.82
N GLY A 125 -16.81 14.93 -9.77
CA GLY A 125 -15.97 14.05 -10.57
C GLY A 125 -14.94 13.28 -9.73
N THR A 126 -14.28 13.96 -8.79
CA THR A 126 -13.32 13.33 -7.87
C THR A 126 -14.02 12.29 -7.00
N LEU A 127 -15.18 12.62 -6.46
CA LEU A 127 -15.96 11.71 -5.62
C LEU A 127 -16.36 10.43 -6.38
N LEU A 128 -16.74 10.55 -7.66
CA LEU A 128 -17.05 9.42 -8.51
C LEU A 128 -15.82 8.56 -8.79
N ILE A 129 -14.66 9.16 -9.07
CA ILE A 129 -13.40 8.44 -9.27
C ILE A 129 -13.04 7.64 -8.01
N GLU A 130 -13.05 8.28 -6.84
CA GLU A 130 -12.71 7.61 -5.57
C GLU A 130 -13.66 6.44 -5.24
N THR A 131 -14.96 6.60 -5.48
CA THR A 131 -15.92 5.50 -5.29
C THR A 131 -15.68 4.35 -6.26
N LEU A 132 -15.37 4.64 -7.53
CA LEU A 132 -15.06 3.62 -8.53
C LEU A 132 -13.75 2.89 -8.21
N THR A 133 -12.73 3.63 -7.76
CA THR A 133 -11.45 3.07 -7.30
C THR A 133 -11.69 2.11 -6.13
N ALA A 134 -12.45 2.51 -5.10
CA ALA A 134 -12.77 1.63 -3.99
C ALA A 134 -13.53 0.36 -4.43
N LEU A 135 -14.49 0.49 -5.35
CA LEU A 135 -15.20 -0.68 -5.90
C LEU A 135 -14.27 -1.61 -6.69
N SER A 136 -13.31 -1.04 -7.42
CA SER A 136 -12.32 -1.82 -8.19
C SER A 136 -11.44 -2.68 -7.29
N TYR A 137 -11.08 -2.20 -6.09
CA TYR A 137 -10.36 -2.99 -5.07
C TYR A 137 -11.28 -4.02 -4.37
N MET A 138 -12.56 -3.72 -4.21
CA MET A 138 -13.52 -4.65 -3.58
C MET A 138 -13.84 -5.89 -4.42
N LEU A 139 -13.92 -5.76 -5.74
CA LEU A 139 -14.21 -6.88 -6.64
C LEU A 139 -13.24 -8.07 -6.47
N PRO A 140 -11.91 -7.91 -6.59
CA PRO A 140 -10.98 -9.01 -6.41
C PRO A 140 -10.98 -9.56 -4.98
N LEU A 141 -11.26 -8.74 -3.96
CA LEU A 141 -11.43 -9.23 -2.58
C LEU A 141 -12.60 -10.18 -2.44
N ILE A 142 -13.75 -9.85 -3.02
CA ILE A 142 -14.95 -10.70 -2.99
C ILE A 142 -14.67 -12.02 -3.71
N VAL A 143 -14.05 -11.94 -4.89
CA VAL A 143 -13.68 -13.14 -5.67
C VAL A 143 -12.70 -14.01 -4.88
N ALA A 144 -11.64 -13.42 -4.32
CA ALA A 144 -10.66 -14.15 -3.52
C ALA A 144 -11.28 -14.77 -2.27
N GLY A 145 -12.11 -14.03 -1.54
CA GLY A 145 -12.84 -14.53 -0.37
C GLY A 145 -13.75 -15.71 -0.71
N TYR A 146 -14.47 -15.64 -1.84
CA TYR A 146 -15.27 -16.77 -2.34
C TYR A 146 -14.41 -18.01 -2.62
N PHE A 147 -13.28 -17.85 -3.30
CA PHE A 147 -12.35 -18.96 -3.56
C PHE A 147 -11.82 -19.57 -2.27
N PHE A 148 -11.39 -18.78 -1.29
CA PHE A 148 -10.88 -19.30 -0.01
C PHE A 148 -11.94 -20.08 0.77
N LEU A 149 -13.17 -19.59 0.82
CA LEU A 149 -14.27 -20.31 1.45
C LEU A 149 -14.56 -21.63 0.74
N LYS A 150 -14.58 -21.63 -0.60
CA LYS A 150 -14.82 -22.84 -1.39
C LYS A 150 -13.70 -23.87 -1.27
N LEU A 151 -12.44 -23.43 -1.24
CA LEU A 151 -11.29 -24.32 -1.01
C LEU A 151 -11.37 -24.98 0.37
N ARG A 152 -11.90 -24.28 1.38
CA ARG A 152 -12.12 -24.85 2.71
C ARG A 152 -13.22 -25.92 2.74
N GLU A 153 -14.25 -25.78 1.92
CA GLU A 153 -15.32 -26.78 1.82
C GLU A 153 -14.87 -28.07 1.11
N VAL A 154 -14.01 -27.96 0.09
CA VAL A 154 -13.50 -29.12 -0.66
C VAL A 154 -12.38 -29.88 0.08
N GLY A 155 -11.69 -29.21 1.00
CA GLY A 155 -10.63 -29.81 1.81
C GLY A 155 -11.09 -30.60 3.04
N LYS A 156 -12.41 -30.69 3.28
CA LYS A 156 -13.04 -31.56 4.28
C LYS A 156 -13.73 -32.74 3.61
#